data_AF-A0A3C1H5C5-F1
#
_entry.id   AF-A0A3C1H5C5-F1
#
_cell.length_a   1.000
_cell.length_b   1.000
_cell.length_c   1.000
_cell.angle_alpha   90.00
_cell.angle_beta   90.00
_cell.angle_gamma   90.00
#
_symmetry.space_group_name_H-M   'P 1'
#
loop_
_entity.id
_entity.type
_entity.pdbx_description
1 polymer ?
#
loop_
_entity_poly.entity_id
_entity_poly.type
_entity_poly.pdbx_seq_one_letter_code
_entity_poly.pdbx_strand_id
1 'polypeptide(L)'
;MLTSGGINTGGNIMKITGTRMTAVLCAVLLTAAQMQGIPPRNAVPAAAASSDSDLIMHYSSSAGTKFSGNAWDNDESFYKALPLGNGRIGAMVYGNCPTERFDLNEATFWSGGPG
;
A
#
# COMPACT_ATOMS: atom_id res chain seq x y z
N MET A 1 48.38 54.00 -7.44
CA MET A 1 47.43 54.94 -6.80
C MET A 1 46.83 54.22 -5.60
N LEU A 2 47.10 54.79 -4.41
CA LEU A 2 46.58 54.49 -3.07
C LEU A 2 46.78 53.06 -2.51
N THR A 3 47.72 52.79 -1.59
CA THR A 3 47.67 53.02 -0.11
C THR A 3 46.30 52.65 0.49
N SER A 4 46.14 51.80 1.49
CA SER A 4 46.73 51.78 2.84
C SER A 4 46.22 50.47 3.49
N GLY A 5 47.01 49.72 4.26
CA GLY A 5 47.02 49.87 5.72
C GLY A 5 45.58 49.83 6.28
N GLY A 6 45.06 48.74 6.82
CA GLY A 6 45.65 47.91 7.87
C GLY A 6 45.54 48.64 9.20
N ILE A 7 44.46 48.42 9.97
CA ILE A 7 44.51 48.36 11.44
C ILE A 7 43.36 47.48 11.93
N ASN A 8 43.71 46.41 12.64
CA ASN A 8 42.81 45.61 13.47
C ASN A 8 42.22 46.48 14.59
N THR A 9 40.95 46.30 14.98
CA THR A 9 40.48 46.26 16.40
C THR A 9 38.97 46.00 16.43
N GLY A 10 38.56 44.91 17.09
CA GLY A 10 37.26 44.88 17.79
C GLY A 10 36.30 43.72 17.50
N GLY A 11 36.55 42.55 18.11
CA GLY A 11 35.48 41.81 18.80
C GLY A 11 34.62 40.80 18.03
N ASN A 12 35.12 39.55 17.95
CA ASN A 12 34.44 38.27 18.20
C ASN A 12 32.94 38.02 17.84
N ILE A 13 32.76 37.18 16.79
CA ILE A 13 31.88 35.98 16.62
C ILE A 13 30.37 35.99 16.97
N MET A 14 29.49 35.63 15.99
CA MET A 14 28.54 34.47 16.00
C MET A 14 27.40 34.63 14.95
N LYS A 15 27.06 33.52 14.25
CA LYS A 15 26.16 33.32 13.09
C LYS A 15 24.65 33.48 13.37
N ILE A 16 23.83 33.98 12.42
CA ILE A 16 22.35 33.77 12.40
C ILE A 16 21.76 33.53 10.99
N THR A 17 21.14 32.37 10.88
CA THR A 17 20.20 31.79 9.90
C THR A 17 18.86 32.54 9.76
N GLY A 18 18.16 32.43 8.62
CA GLY A 18 16.67 32.42 8.56
C GLY A 18 16.03 33.18 7.38
N THR A 19 15.43 32.53 6.36
CA THR A 19 14.08 31.91 6.28
C THR A 19 12.96 32.87 5.82
N ARG A 20 12.60 32.73 4.53
CA ARG A 20 11.24 32.75 3.92
C ARG A 20 10.36 34.01 4.04
N MET A 21 10.09 34.66 2.89
CA MET A 21 8.77 35.11 2.40
C MET A 21 9.00 36.13 1.28
N THR A 22 8.34 35.99 0.12
CA THR A 22 7.48 37.03 -0.50
C THR A 22 6.96 36.48 -1.83
N ALA A 23 5.65 36.26 -1.87
CA ALA A 23 4.89 35.98 -3.07
C ALA A 23 4.86 37.22 -3.98
N VAL A 24 5.04 37.07 -5.30
CA VAL A 24 4.57 38.05 -6.28
C VAL A 24 3.81 37.29 -7.36
N LEU A 25 2.52 37.51 -7.32
CA LEU A 25 1.44 36.95 -8.10
C LEU A 25 1.24 37.80 -9.37
N CYS A 26 0.68 37.17 -10.40
CA CYS A 26 -0.16 37.79 -11.45
C CYS A 26 0.47 38.59 -12.62
N ALA A 27 0.18 38.03 -13.80
CA ALA A 27 -0.20 38.69 -15.05
C ALA A 27 0.92 39.00 -16.07
N VAL A 28 1.01 38.14 -17.09
CA VAL A 28 1.02 38.42 -18.55
C VAL A 28 1.21 37.02 -19.19
N LEU A 29 0.17 36.19 -19.36
CA LEU A 29 -0.73 36.17 -20.53
C LEU A 29 0.01 36.41 -21.84
N LEU A 30 0.41 35.35 -22.55
CA LEU A 30 0.01 35.07 -23.95
C LEU A 30 0.90 33.96 -24.55
N THR A 31 0.53 32.70 -24.32
CA THR A 31 0.72 31.69 -25.38
C THR A 31 -0.51 30.81 -25.36
N ALA A 32 -1.38 31.12 -26.31
CA ALA A 32 -2.67 30.52 -26.47
C ALA A 32 -2.56 29.02 -26.81
N ALA A 33 -3.49 28.26 -26.23
CA ALA A 33 -4.24 27.20 -26.88
C ALA A 33 -3.44 26.09 -27.57
N GLN A 34 -3.16 25.00 -26.85
CA GLN A 34 -3.33 23.58 -27.24
C GLN A 34 -3.37 22.84 -25.87
N MET A 35 -4.32 22.04 -25.41
CA MET A 35 -5.26 21.14 -26.05
C MET A 35 -6.44 21.01 -25.09
N GLN A 36 -7.64 21.36 -25.55
CA GLN A 36 -8.88 21.04 -24.86
C GLN A 36 -9.16 19.55 -25.05
N GLY A 37 -9.51 18.85 -23.97
CA GLY A 37 -10.14 17.52 -24.03
C GLY A 37 -9.27 16.38 -23.53
N ILE A 38 -9.04 16.28 -22.21
CA ILE A 38 -9.05 14.95 -21.60
C ILE A 38 -10.53 14.55 -21.62
N PRO A 39 -10.95 13.55 -22.41
CA PRO A 39 -12.32 13.04 -22.31
C PRO A 39 -12.55 12.65 -20.85
N PRO A 40 -13.78 12.75 -20.30
CA PRO A 40 -14.04 12.11 -19.03
C PRO A 40 -13.50 10.70 -19.17
N ARG A 41 -12.64 10.24 -18.23
CA ARG A 41 -12.36 8.81 -18.17
C ARG A 41 -13.74 8.20 -18.11
N ASN A 42 -14.16 7.56 -19.21
CA ASN A 42 -15.36 6.77 -19.21
C ASN A 42 -15.22 5.97 -17.93
N ALA A 43 -16.16 6.16 -16.99
CA ALA A 43 -16.30 5.21 -15.90
C ALA A 43 -16.27 3.89 -16.64
N VAL A 44 -15.23 3.08 -16.43
CA VAL A 44 -15.21 1.73 -17.00
C VAL A 44 -16.54 1.19 -16.50
N PRO A 45 -17.54 0.97 -17.38
CA PRO A 45 -18.82 0.46 -16.93
C PRO A 45 -18.45 -0.76 -16.12
N ALA A 46 -18.86 -0.79 -14.85
CA ALA A 46 -18.58 -1.89 -13.93
C ALA A 46 -18.74 -3.15 -14.75
N ALA A 47 -17.62 -3.82 -15.06
CA ALA A 47 -17.56 -4.82 -16.11
C ALA A 47 -18.73 -5.74 -15.85
N ALA A 48 -19.68 -5.76 -16.79
CA ALA A 48 -20.82 -6.65 -16.70
C ALA A 48 -20.21 -8.01 -16.37
N ALA A 49 -20.49 -8.51 -15.17
CA ALA A 49 -19.94 -9.78 -14.72
C ALA A 49 -20.24 -10.76 -15.84
N SER A 50 -19.19 -11.20 -16.54
CA SER A 50 -19.33 -12.17 -17.60
C SER A 50 -20.11 -13.32 -17.00
N SER A 51 -21.20 -13.72 -17.63
CA SER A 51 -21.95 -14.93 -17.26
C SER A 51 -21.10 -16.15 -17.62
N ASP A 52 -19.93 -16.23 -17.00
CA ASP A 52 -19.18 -17.45 -16.87
C ASP A 52 -19.98 -18.30 -15.89
N SER A 53 -20.44 -19.45 -16.36
CA SER A 53 -21.21 -20.37 -15.52
C SER A 53 -20.37 -20.95 -14.40
N ASP A 54 -19.05 -20.74 -14.44
CA ASP A 54 -18.14 -21.18 -13.40
C ASP A 54 -18.03 -20.13 -12.28
N LEU A 55 -18.45 -20.52 -11.08
CA LEU A 55 -18.39 -19.69 -9.88
C LEU A 55 -16.99 -19.75 -9.28
N ILE A 56 -16.02 -19.15 -9.97
CA ILE A 56 -14.63 -19.15 -9.51
C ILE A 56 -14.37 -17.93 -8.63
N MET A 57 -13.74 -18.18 -7.48
CA MET A 57 -13.23 -17.13 -6.59
C MET A 57 -11.78 -16.80 -6.92
N HIS A 58 -11.54 -15.69 -7.61
CA HIS A 58 -10.20 -15.23 -7.99
C HIS A 58 -9.67 -14.16 -7.03
N TYR A 59 -8.38 -14.24 -6.71
CA TYR A 59 -7.65 -13.23 -5.96
C TYR A 59 -6.42 -12.75 -6.73
N SER A 60 -6.11 -11.47 -6.60
CA SER A 60 -4.97 -10.82 -7.28
C SER A 60 -3.72 -10.72 -6.41
N SER A 61 -3.78 -11.19 -5.16
CA SER A 61 -2.69 -11.13 -4.20
C SER A 61 -2.69 -12.36 -3.30
N SER A 62 -1.52 -12.75 -2.80
CA SER A 62 -1.38 -13.78 -1.78
C SER A 62 -2.00 -13.35 -0.45
N ALA A 63 -2.46 -14.32 0.36
CA ALA A 63 -3.00 -14.08 1.70
C ALA A 63 -1.96 -13.55 2.69
N GLY A 64 -0.67 -13.75 2.40
CA GLY A 64 0.46 -13.24 3.19
C GLY A 64 0.93 -14.22 4.27
N THR A 65 1.81 -13.74 5.15
CA THR A 65 2.52 -14.54 6.16
C THR A 65 2.24 -14.09 7.60
N LYS A 66 1.15 -13.35 7.83
CA LYS A 66 0.80 -12.83 9.16
C LYS A 66 0.08 -13.91 9.97
N PHE A 67 0.78 -14.46 10.96
CA PHE A 67 0.26 -15.40 11.96
C PHE A 67 0.62 -14.88 13.34
N SER A 68 -0.32 -14.22 14.00
CA SER A 68 -0.08 -13.55 15.27
C SER A 68 -0.53 -14.37 16.48
N GLY A 69 -1.30 -15.45 16.27
CA GLY A 69 -1.71 -16.39 17.31
C GLY A 69 -2.68 -15.78 18.33
N ASN A 70 -3.17 -14.58 18.03
CA ASN A 70 -4.11 -13.81 18.81
C ASN A 70 -5.50 -13.99 18.17
N ALA A 71 -6.40 -14.65 18.88
CA ALA A 71 -7.74 -14.96 18.36
C ALA A 71 -8.57 -13.72 17.94
N TRP A 72 -8.15 -12.51 18.33
CA TRP A 72 -8.83 -11.24 18.06
C TRP A 72 -8.29 -10.47 16.85
N ASP A 73 -7.23 -10.94 16.19
CA ASP A 73 -6.64 -10.27 15.04
C ASP A 73 -7.27 -10.76 13.73
N ASN A 74 -8.22 -9.99 13.21
CA ASN A 74 -8.91 -10.32 11.96
C ASN A 74 -8.04 -10.08 10.72
N ASP A 75 -6.86 -9.49 10.88
CA ASP A 75 -5.95 -9.21 9.77
C ASP A 75 -5.00 -10.38 9.46
N GLU A 76 -5.06 -11.44 10.26
CA GLU A 76 -4.30 -12.67 10.02
C GLU A 76 -4.54 -13.23 8.62
N SER A 77 -3.49 -13.83 8.07
CA SER A 77 -3.52 -14.40 6.73
C SER A 77 -4.51 -15.56 6.60
N PHE A 78 -4.90 -16.19 7.71
CA PHE A 78 -5.92 -17.24 7.74
C PHE A 78 -7.26 -16.77 7.17
N TYR A 79 -7.70 -15.56 7.50
CA TYR A 79 -8.98 -15.00 7.02
C TYR A 79 -8.97 -14.59 5.55
N LYS A 80 -7.79 -14.58 4.92
CA LYS A 80 -7.58 -14.19 3.52
C LYS A 80 -7.29 -15.41 2.63
N ALA A 81 -7.15 -16.60 3.21
CA ALA A 81 -6.83 -17.84 2.52
C ALA A 81 -8.08 -18.47 1.87
N LEU A 82 -7.89 -19.27 0.82
CA LEU A 82 -8.96 -19.97 0.13
C LEU A 82 -9.24 -21.33 0.83
N PRO A 83 -10.47 -21.56 1.34
CA PRO A 83 -10.83 -22.85 1.93
C PRO A 83 -11.12 -23.89 0.85
N LEU A 84 -10.50 -25.07 0.99
CA LEU A 84 -10.77 -26.26 0.18
C LEU A 84 -11.14 -27.42 1.10
N GLY A 85 -12.00 -28.33 0.65
CA GLY A 85 -12.32 -29.52 1.43
C GLY A 85 -13.30 -30.47 0.76
N ASN A 86 -13.30 -31.72 1.22
CA ASN A 86 -14.18 -32.80 0.74
C ASN A 86 -15.17 -33.30 1.81
N GLY A 87 -15.39 -32.51 2.85
CA GLY A 87 -16.25 -32.85 4.00
C GLY A 87 -15.54 -33.65 5.11
N ARG A 88 -14.41 -34.31 4.84
CA ARG A 88 -13.60 -34.98 5.87
C ARG A 88 -12.29 -34.24 6.14
N ILE A 89 -11.56 -33.91 5.07
CA ILE A 89 -10.32 -33.14 5.12
C ILE A 89 -10.60 -31.73 4.60
N GLY A 90 -10.02 -30.75 5.26
CA GLY A 90 -10.00 -29.35 4.82
C GLY A 90 -8.56 -28.83 4.72
N ALA A 91 -8.36 -27.83 3.87
CA ALA A 91 -7.11 -27.11 3.72
C ALA A 91 -7.36 -25.63 3.47
N MET A 92 -6.52 -24.76 4.03
CA MET A 92 -6.46 -23.34 3.70
C MET A 92 -5.27 -23.07 2.80
N VAL A 93 -5.50 -22.45 1.64
CA VAL A 93 -4.46 -22.13 0.64
C VAL A 93 -4.13 -20.64 0.68
N TYR A 94 -2.85 -20.29 0.88
CA TYR A 94 -2.42 -18.91 1.07
C TYR A 94 -1.91 -18.24 -0.22
N GLY A 95 -1.43 -19.01 -1.20
CA GLY A 95 -0.95 -18.47 -2.47
C GLY A 95 0.39 -17.74 -2.34
N ASN A 96 1.19 -18.06 -1.33
CA ASN A 96 2.47 -17.39 -1.07
C ASN A 96 3.58 -17.97 -1.95
N CYS A 97 4.15 -17.16 -2.84
CA CYS A 97 5.30 -17.53 -3.67
C CYS A 97 6.58 -16.85 -3.13
N PRO A 98 7.74 -17.54 -3.03
CA PRO A 98 8.02 -18.91 -3.47
C PRO A 98 7.66 -20.00 -2.46
N THR A 99 7.44 -19.62 -1.20
CA THR A 99 7.22 -20.57 -0.11
C THR A 99 5.76 -20.59 0.28
N GLU A 100 5.07 -21.65 -0.13
CA GLU A 100 3.67 -21.87 0.18
C GLU A 100 3.51 -22.51 1.56
N ARG A 101 2.35 -22.25 2.18
CA ARG A 101 1.91 -22.92 3.40
C ARG A 101 0.49 -23.44 3.20
N PHE A 102 0.17 -24.58 3.80
CA PHE A 102 -1.20 -25.07 3.90
C PHE A 102 -1.51 -25.36 5.37
N ASP A 103 -2.60 -24.80 5.88
CA ASP A 103 -3.16 -25.23 7.16
C ASP A 103 -4.18 -26.33 6.89
N LEU A 104 -4.06 -27.46 7.58
CA LEU A 104 -4.85 -28.68 7.33
C LEU A 104 -5.78 -28.99 8.50
N ASN A 105 -6.97 -29.48 8.19
CA ASN A 105 -7.98 -29.89 9.16
C ASN A 105 -8.51 -31.29 8.82
N GLU A 106 -8.80 -32.08 9.86
CA GLU A 106 -9.48 -33.37 9.79
C GLU A 106 -10.74 -33.28 10.67
N ALA A 107 -11.91 -33.60 10.12
CA ALA A 107 -13.21 -33.31 10.73
C ALA A 107 -13.45 -34.02 12.09
N THR A 108 -12.72 -35.09 12.37
CA THR A 108 -12.83 -35.93 13.57
C THR A 108 -11.66 -35.79 14.53
N PHE A 109 -10.69 -34.91 14.25
CA PHE A 109 -9.59 -34.64 15.17
C PHE A 109 -10.03 -33.71 16.30
N TRP A 110 -10.47 -34.31 17.40
CA TRP A 110 -10.93 -33.63 18.61
C TRP A 110 -10.10 -34.07 19.82
N SER A 111 -9.86 -33.15 20.77
CA SER A 111 -9.08 -33.43 21.98
C SER A 111 -9.87 -34.14 23.08
N GLY A 112 -11.19 -34.29 22.94
CA GLY A 112 -12.05 -34.97 23.90
C GLY A 112 -12.13 -36.48 23.63
N GLY A 113 -11.89 -37.29 24.65
CA GLY A 113 -12.18 -38.73 24.67
C GLY A 113 -13.54 -39.04 25.34
N PRO A 114 -14.07 -40.26 25.18
CA PRO A 114 -15.20 -40.69 26.01
C PRO A 114 -14.78 -40.62 27.48
N GLY A 115 -15.57 -39.90 28.28
CA GLY A 115 -15.32 -39.64 29.70
C GLY A 115 -15.47 -40.86 30.60
#